data_AF-A0A9E0C9M6-F1
#
_entry.id   AF-A0A9E0C9M6-F1
#
_cell.length_a   1.000
_cell.length_b   1.000
_cell.length_c   1.000
_cell.angle_alpha   90.00
_cell.angle_beta   90.00
_cell.angle_gamma   90.00
#
_symmetry.space_group_name_H-M   'P 1'
#
loop_
_entity.id
_entity.type
_entity.pdbx_description
1 polymer ?
#
loop_
_entity_poly.entity_id
_entity_poly.type
_entity_poly.pdbx_seq_one_letter_code
_entity_poly.pdbx_strand_id
1 'polypeptide(L)' 'MADESSRPASRFRFYLNATMAVLYSAAGIVVFFFWTTSQVPANNRRIAGGALMIYGVYRFYRSLRAYRAETTPQQP' A
#
# COMPACT_ATOMS: atom_id res chain seq x y z
N MET A 1 -16.55 -22.30 -20.38
CA MET A 1 -15.95 -21.14 -21.06
C MET A 1 -15.80 -20.05 -20.02
N ALA A 2 -14.62 -19.91 -19.42
CA ALA A 2 -14.39 -18.92 -18.37
C ALA A 2 -14.11 -17.57 -19.05
N ASP A 3 -14.95 -16.59 -18.74
CA ASP A 3 -14.90 -15.21 -19.23
C ASP A 3 -13.48 -14.61 -19.10
N GLU A 4 -12.75 -14.50 -20.21
CA GLU A 4 -11.45 -13.81 -20.27
C GLU A 4 -11.54 -12.32 -19.90
N SER A 5 -12.76 -11.76 -19.91
CA SER A 5 -13.11 -10.41 -19.48
C SER A 5 -12.92 -10.16 -17.98
N SER A 6 -12.78 -11.21 -17.16
CA SER A 6 -12.62 -11.10 -15.70
C SER A 6 -11.16 -10.91 -15.22
N ARG A 7 -10.17 -11.24 -16.07
CA ARG A 7 -8.73 -11.03 -15.82
C ARG A 7 -8.28 -9.55 -15.77
N PRO A 8 -8.78 -8.62 -16.60
CA PRO A 8 -8.40 -7.21 -16.48
C PRO A 8 -8.93 -6.58 -15.19
N ALA A 9 -10.10 -7.02 -14.68
CA ALA A 9 -10.68 -6.47 -13.46
C ALA A 9 -9.83 -6.78 -12.21
N SER A 10 -9.21 -7.97 -12.10
CA SER A 10 -8.32 -8.30 -10.98
C SER A 10 -7.00 -7.53 -11.05
N ARG A 11 -6.39 -7.46 -12.24
CA ARG A 11 -5.16 -6.67 -12.48
C ARG A 11 -5.38 -5.18 -12.21
N PHE A 12 -6.50 -4.63 -12.66
CA PHE A 12 -6.87 -3.24 -12.39
C PHE A 12 -7.03 -2.97 -10.89
N ARG A 13 -7.74 -3.84 -10.16
CA ARG A 13 -7.89 -3.73 -8.71
C ARG A 13 -6.54 -3.80 -7.99
N PHE A 14 -5.62 -4.64 -8.47
CA PHE A 14 -4.27 -4.65 -7.92
C PHE A 14 -3.53 -3.33 -8.19
N TYR A 15 -3.49 -2.85 -9.43
CA TYR A 15 -2.77 -1.62 -9.77
C TYR A 15 -3.33 -0.42 -8.99
N LEU A 16 -4.65 -0.38 -8.79
CA LEU A 16 -5.29 0.63 -7.96
C LEU A 16 -4.88 0.50 -6.49
N ASN A 17 -4.86 -0.72 -5.93
CA ASN A 17 -4.38 -0.94 -4.55
C ASN A 17 -2.89 -0.62 -4.37
N ALA A 18 -2.06 -0.96 -5.36
CA ALA A 18 -0.63 -0.66 -5.37
C ALA A 18 -0.40 0.86 -5.47
N THR A 19 -1.13 1.55 -6.34
CA THR A 19 -1.09 3.02 -6.46
C THR A 19 -1.50 3.67 -5.15
N MET A 20 -2.57 3.21 -4.51
CA MET A 20 -2.97 3.68 -3.19
C MET A 20 -1.88 3.45 -2.15
N ALA A 21 -1.22 2.28 -2.13
CA ALA A 21 -0.12 2.01 -1.22
C ALA A 21 1.08 2.96 -1.42
N VAL A 22 1.40 3.29 -2.66
CA VAL A 22 2.43 4.30 -2.99
C VAL A 22 2.02 5.68 -2.50
N LEU A 23 0.77 6.10 -2.74
CA LEU A 23 0.25 7.39 -2.27
C LEU A 23 0.26 7.51 -0.74
N TYR A 24 -0.14 6.47 -0.01
CA TYR A 24 -0.08 6.47 1.46
C TYR A 24 1.36 6.51 1.99
N SER A 25 2.28 5.78 1.33
CA SER A 25 3.70 5.82 1.69
C SER A 25 4.30 7.20 1.46
N ALA A 26 3.98 7.84 0.32
CA ALA A 26 4.40 9.20 0.01
C ALA A 26 3.82 10.22 1.00
N ALA A 27 2.53 10.11 1.34
CA ALA A 27 1.91 10.95 2.36
C ALA A 27 2.57 10.77 3.73
N GLY A 28 2.91 9.53 4.13
CA GLY A 28 3.65 9.24 5.35
C GLY A 28 5.03 9.91 5.39
N ILE A 29 5.78 9.87 4.29
CA ILE A 29 7.06 10.57 4.12
C ILE A 29 6.88 12.08 4.28
N VAL A 30 5.87 12.66 3.63
CA VAL A 30 5.58 14.10 3.73
C VAL A 30 5.22 14.49 5.17
N VAL A 31 4.38 13.73 5.85
CA VAL A 31 4.01 13.98 7.26
C VAL A 31 5.22 13.84 8.19
N PHE A 32 6.10 12.86 7.93
CA PHE A 32 7.26 12.60 8.77
C PHE A 32 8.36 13.66 8.61
N PHE A 33 8.67 14.06 7.38
CA PHE A 33 9.83 14.92 7.07
C PHE A 33 9.47 16.39 6.79
N PHE A 34 8.33 16.66 6.17
CA PHE A 34 8.00 17.98 5.63
C PHE A 34 6.88 18.70 6.40
N TRP A 35 6.04 17.97 7.12
CA TRP A 35 4.94 18.58 7.88
C TRP A 35 5.42 19.18 9.18
N THR A 36 5.80 20.46 9.11
CA THR A 36 6.23 21.26 10.26
C THR A 36 5.20 22.28 10.71
N THR A 37 4.10 21.82 11.32
CA THR A 37 3.14 22.71 11.98
C THR A 37 3.53 22.96 13.44
N SER A 38 3.55 24.23 13.87
CA SER A 38 3.89 24.60 15.25
C SER A 38 2.86 24.16 16.29
N GLN A 39 1.64 23.81 15.86
CA GLN A 39 0.55 23.44 16.77
C GLN A 39 0.58 21.96 17.21
N VAL A 40 1.35 21.10 16.54
CA VAL A 40 1.40 19.67 16.84
C VAL A 40 2.80 19.32 17.37
N PRO A 41 2.91 18.70 18.56
CA PRO A 41 4.19 18.24 19.08
C PRO A 41 4.96 17.39 18.06
N ALA A 42 6.26 17.63 17.92
CA ALA A 42 7.10 16.95 16.94
C ALA A 42 7.08 15.41 17.09
N ASN A 43 6.95 14.90 18.32
CA ASN A 43 6.82 13.47 18.59
C ASN A 43 5.54 12.88 17.96
N ASN A 44 4.39 13.54 18.07
CA ASN A 44 3.14 13.03 17.51
C ASN A 44 3.22 12.92 15.99
N ARG A 45 3.88 13.87 15.34
CA ARG A 45 4.11 13.85 13.88
C ARG A 45 5.02 12.71 13.45
N ARG A 46 6.09 12.45 14.20
CA ARG A 46 6.99 11.31 13.97
C ARG A 46 6.27 9.97 14.15
N ILE A 47 5.44 9.85 15.19
CA ILE A 47 4.63 8.63 15.44
C ILE A 47 3.61 8.45 14.32
N ALA A 48 2.89 9.50 13.92
CA ALA A 48 1.90 9.44 12.85
C ALA A 48 2.53 9.12 11.48
N GLY A 49 3.61 9.81 11.11
CA GLY A 49 4.34 9.56 9.87
C GLY A 49 4.97 8.16 9.84
N GLY A 50 5.56 7.72 10.96
CA GLY A 50 6.11 6.37 11.11
C GLY A 50 5.04 5.28 11.01
N ALA A 51 3.88 5.47 11.66
CA ALA A 51 2.75 4.56 11.56
C ALA A 51 2.21 4.47 10.12
N LEU A 52 2.14 5.60 9.41
CA LEU A 52 1.77 5.66 7.98
C LEU A 52 2.77 4.92 7.09
N MET A 53 4.07 5.07 7.35
CA MET A 53 5.11 4.32 6.63
C MET A 53 4.99 2.81 6.86
N ILE A 54 4.88 2.38 8.12
CA ILE A 54 4.70 0.97 8.48
C ILE A 54 3.44 0.41 7.83
N TYR A 55 2.35 1.16 7.86
CA TYR A 55 1.10 0.78 7.22
C TYR A 55 1.23 0.68 5.68
N GLY A 56 1.94 1.61 5.05
CA GLY A 56 2.24 1.57 3.61
C GLY A 56 3.01 0.30 3.23
N VAL A 57 4.07 -0.02 3.97
CA VAL A 57 4.86 -1.25 3.77
C VAL A 57 4.01 -2.49 4.00
N TYR A 58 3.21 -2.54 5.07
CA TYR A 58 2.30 -3.66 5.35
C TYR A 58 1.29 -3.88 4.21
N ARG A 59 0.68 -2.80 3.70
CA ARG A 59 -0.27 -2.86 2.59
C ARG A 59 0.38 -3.34 1.31
N PHE A 60 1.59 -2.86 1.02
CA PHE A 60 2.39 -3.33 -0.11
C PHE A 60 2.69 -4.83 0.01
N TYR A 61 3.18 -5.27 1.17
CA TYR A 61 3.49 -6.68 1.43
C TYR A 61 2.26 -7.59 1.29
N ARG A 62 1.10 -7.13 1.79
CA ARG A 62 -0.19 -7.83 1.63
C ARG A 62 -0.59 -7.95 0.16
N SER A 63 -0.43 -6.88 -0.62
CA SER A 63 -0.72 -6.91 -2.06
C SER A 63 0.20 -7.88 -2.81
N LEU A 64 1.49 -7.89 -2.45
CA LEU A 64 2.50 -8.77 -3.05
C LEU A 64 2.23 -10.25 -2.73
N ARG A 65 1.81 -10.54 -1.49
CA ARG A 65 1.42 -11.89 -1.06
C ARG A 65 0.19 -12.38 -1.81
N ALA A 66 -0.81 -11.53 -2.00
CA ALA A 66 -2.01 -11.87 -2.77
C ALA A 66 -1.66 -12.23 -4.22
N TYR A 67 -0.77 -11.45 -4.84
CA TYR A 67 -0.27 -11.79 -6.17
C TYR A 67 0.54 -13.07 -6.24
N ARG A 68 1.46 -13.29 -5.28
CA ARG A 68 2.21 -14.56 -5.23
C ARG A 68 1.27 -15.76 -5.13
N ALA A 69 0.21 -15.66 -4.32
CA ALA A 69 -0.78 -16.72 -4.17
C ALA A 69 -1.55 -17.02 -5.46
N GLU A 70 -1.79 -16.01 -6.32
CA GLU A 70 -2.39 -16.21 -7.64
C GLU A 70 -1.42 -16.83 -8.65
N THR A 71 -0.10 -16.62 -8.48
CA THR A 71 0.93 -17.09 -9.41
C THR A 71 1.60 -18.42 -9.03
N THR A 72 1.46 -18.89 -7.78
CA THR A 72 1.95 -20.21 -7.40
C THR A 72 0.94 -21.26 -7.86
N PRO A 73 1.24 -22.07 -8.90
CA PRO A 73 0.37 -23.19 -9.25
C PRO A 73 0.36 -24.13 -8.04
N GLN A 74 -0.83 -24.47 -7.55
CA GLN A 74 -0.96 -25.64 -6.68
C GLN A 74 -0.52 -26.84 -7.50
N GLN A 75 0.72 -27.29 -7.28
CA GLN A 75 1.14 -28.60 -7.74
C GLN A 75 0.35 -29.64 -6.94
N PRO A 76 -0.23 -30.65 -7.62
CA PRO A 76 -1.08 -31.67 -7.03
C PRO A 76 -0.36 -32.53 -5.98
#